data_AF-A0A7J3QZ13-F1
#
_entry.id   AF-A0A7J3QZ13-F1
#
_cell.length_a   1.000
_cell.length_b   1.000
_cell.length_c   1.000
_cell.angle_alpha   90.00
_cell.angle_beta   90.00
_cell.angle_gamma   90.00
#
_symmetry.space_group_name_H-M   'P 1'
#
loop_
_entity.id
_entity.type
_entity.pdbx_description
1 polymer ?
#
loop_
_entity_poly.entity_id
_entity_poly.type
_entity_poly.pdbx_seq_one_letter_code
_entity_poly.pdbx_strand_id
1 'polypeptide(L)' 'MGMCGVCRVSVGGQTKFGCVDGPEFDGHLVDFEELIKRQRMFLPEERLSALLWELGGCGCGGK' A
#
# COMPACT_ATOMS: atom_id res chain seq x y z
N MET A 1 -3.10 -6.32 -13.89
CA MET A 1 -2.21 -5.16 -13.69
C MET A 1 -2.95 -3.89 -14.07
N GLY A 2 -2.73 -2.76 -13.39
CA GLY A 2 -3.33 -1.46 -13.76
C GLY A 2 -4.84 -1.29 -13.56
N MET A 3 -5.58 -2.36 -13.24
CA MET A 3 -7.05 -2.34 -13.22
C MET A 3 -7.67 -1.94 -11.87
N CYS A 4 -6.92 -1.98 -10.77
CA CYS A 4 -7.48 -1.76 -9.43
C CYS A 4 -7.27 -0.34 -8.88
N GLY A 5 -6.32 0.43 -9.41
CA GLY A 5 -5.99 1.78 -8.92
C GLY A 5 -5.45 1.85 -7.48
N VAL A 6 -5.15 0.72 -6.84
CA VAL A 6 -4.64 0.70 -5.45
C VAL A 6 -3.31 1.44 -5.35
N CYS A 7 -2.41 1.18 -6.28
CA CYS A 7 -1.09 1.82 -6.40
C CYS A 7 -1.11 3.23 -7.01
N ARG A 8 -2.25 3.93 -7.02
CA ARG A 8 -2.29 5.28 -7.61
C ARG A 8 -1.40 6.26 -6.84
N VAL A 9 -0.78 7.18 -7.57
CA VAL A 9 0.06 8.27 -7.06
C VAL A 9 -0.27 9.54 -7.84
N SER A 10 -0.37 10.67 -7.15
CA SER A 10 -0.50 11.98 -7.79
C SER A 10 0.88 12.53 -8.11
N VAL A 11 1.17 12.72 -9.40
CA VAL A 11 2.46 13.21 -9.90
C VAL A 11 2.21 14.38 -10.85
N GLY A 12 2.67 15.57 -10.51
CA GLY A 12 2.47 16.79 -11.31
C GLY A 12 0.99 17.12 -11.54
N GLY A 13 0.13 16.86 -10.55
CA GLY A 13 -1.32 17.09 -10.64
C GLY A 13 -2.09 16.04 -11.44
N GLN A 14 -1.45 14.96 -11.89
CA GLN A 14 -2.10 13.86 -12.60
C GLN A 14 -2.08 12.57 -11.78
N THR A 15 -3.16 11.80 -11.83
CA THR A 15 -3.19 10.46 -11.26
C THR A 15 -2.45 9.48 -12.18
N LYS A 16 -1.45 8.80 -11.64
CA LYS A 16 -0.65 7.74 -12.27
C LYS A 16 -0.75 6.45 -11.46
N PHE A 17 -0.48 5.29 -12.06
CA PHE A 17 -0.52 3.99 -11.39
C PHE A 17 0.88 3.40 -11.27
N GLY A 18 1.42 3.29 -10.05
CA GLY A 18 2.78 2.82 -9.82
C GLY A 18 3.11 1.43 -10.41
N CYS A 19 2.13 0.52 -10.52
CA CYS A 19 2.34 -0.81 -11.10
C CYS A 19 2.36 -0.85 -12.63
N VAL A 20 2.06 0.26 -13.31
CA VAL A 20 2.04 0.35 -14.78
C VAL A 20 2.92 1.51 -15.26
N ASP A 21 2.72 2.70 -14.67
CA ASP A 21 3.42 3.93 -15.02
C ASP A 21 4.74 4.13 -14.23
N GLY A 22 4.98 3.33 -13.19
CA GLY A 22 6.11 3.47 -12.26
C GLY A 22 7.03 2.24 -12.24
N PRO A 23 7.73 1.94 -11.11
CA PRO A 23 7.61 2.53 -9.78
C PRO A 23 8.36 3.85 -9.57
N GLU A 24 9.20 4.24 -10.55
CA GLU A 24 10.07 5.41 -10.49
C GLU A 24 9.37 6.65 -11.07
N PHE A 25 9.40 7.76 -10.32
CA PHE A 25 8.83 9.05 -10.73
C PHE A 25 9.79 10.18 -10.33
N ASP A 26 9.64 11.35 -10.96
CA ASP A 26 10.32 12.55 -10.46
C ASP A 26 9.77 12.92 -9.08
N GLY A 27 10.58 12.69 -8.05
CA GLY A 27 10.19 12.92 -6.66
C GLY A 27 9.75 14.34 -6.38
N HIS A 28 10.23 15.35 -7.12
CA HIS A 28 9.80 16.74 -6.91
C HIS A 28 8.35 17.00 -7.34
N LEU A 29 7.80 16.13 -8.19
CA LEU A 29 6.44 16.23 -8.70
C LEU A 29 5.47 15.32 -7.94
N VAL A 30 5.95 14.44 -7.06
CA VAL A 30 5.13 13.51 -6.30
C VAL A 30 4.47 14.22 -5.12
N ASP A 31 3.15 14.03 -4.97
CA ASP A 31 2.45 14.40 -3.73
C ASP A 31 2.72 13.35 -2.64
N PHE A 32 3.75 13.60 -1.84
CA PHE A 32 4.11 12.72 -0.72
C PHE A 32 3.11 12.77 0.43
N GLU A 33 2.35 13.86 0.60
CA GLU A 33 1.37 13.95 1.67
C GLU A 33 0.19 12.99 1.40
N GLU A 34 -0.34 12.99 0.17
CA GLU A 34 -1.34 12.00 -0.25
C GLU A 34 -0.77 10.58 -0.14
N LEU A 35 0.44 10.35 -0.65
CA LEU A 35 1.06 9.02 -0.68
C LEU A 35 1.23 8.42 0.72
N ILE A 36 1.76 9.19 1.68
CA ILE A 36 1.98 8.74 3.05
C ILE A 36 0.65 8.47 3.76
N LYS A 37 -0.37 9.33 3.57
CA LYS A 37 -1.71 9.11 4.14
C LYS A 37 -2.31 7.79 3.63
N ARG A 38 -2.17 7.50 2.33
CA ARG A 38 -2.66 6.24 1.73
C ARG A 38 -1.91 5.03 2.25
N GLN A 39 -0.58 5.11 2.38
CA GLN A 39 0.24 4.01 2.89
C GLN A 39 -0.16 3.60 4.30
N ARG A 40 -0.57 4.57 5.14
CA ARG A 40 -0.93 4.31 6.54
C ARG A 40 -2.34 3.77 6.76
N MET A 41 -3.13 3.61 5.70
CA MET A 41 -4.55 3.23 5.79
C MET A 41 -4.77 1.90 6.54
N PHE A 42 -3.87 0.92 6.36
CA PHE A 42 -4.02 -0.43 6.89
C PHE A 42 -3.15 -0.74 8.11
N LEU A 43 -2.53 0.28 8.73
CA LEU A 43 -1.74 0.07 9.95
C LEU A 43 -2.48 -0.67 11.09
N PRO A 44 -3.78 -0.42 11.38
CA PRO A 44 -4.46 -1.17 12.44
C PRO A 44 -4.67 -2.64 12.08
N GLU A 45 -5.02 -2.94 10.83
CA GLU A 45 -5.20 -4.31 10.34
C GLU A 45 -3.87 -5.06 10.27
N GLU A 46 -2.80 -4.40 9.82
CA GLU A 46 -1.43 -4.93 9.81
C GLU A 46 -0.97 -5.29 11.23
N ARG A 47 -1.21 -4.39 12.19
CA ARG A 47 -0.90 -4.63 13.61
C ARG A 47 -1.73 -5.78 14.17
N LEU A 48 -3.03 -5.83 13.89
CA LEU A 48 -3.90 -6.92 14.33
C LEU A 48 -3.42 -8.26 13.76
N SER A 49 -3.10 -8.31 12.47
CA SER A 49 -2.58 -9.50 11.80
C SER A 49 -1.29 -10.01 12.45
N ALA A 50 -0.35 -9.10 12.73
CA ALA A 50 0.91 -9.42 13.42
C ALA A 50 0.67 -9.97 14.84
N LEU A 51 -0.20 -9.31 15.62
CA LEU A 51 -0.55 -9.77 16.98
C LEU A 51 -1.24 -11.13 16.96
N LEU A 52 -2.17 -11.36 16.03
CA LEU A 52 -2.84 -12.65 15.87
C LEU A 52 -1.81 -13.74 15.58
N TRP A 53 -0.88 -13.49 14.66
CA TRP A 53 0.19 -14.42 14.35
C TRP A 53 1.07 -14.74 15.58
N GLU A 54 1.48 -13.73 16.35
CA GLU A 54 2.29 -13.90 17.56
C GLU A 54 1.57 -14.63 18.69
N LEU A 55 0.26 -14.42 18.86
CA LEU A 55 -0.58 -15.07 19.87
C LEU A 55 -0.93 -16.53 19.54
N GLY A 56 -0.37 -17.10 18.47
CA GLY A 56 -0.65 -18.46 18.03
C GLY A 56 -1.82 -18.58 17.05
N GLY A 57 -2.23 -17.47 16.44
CA GLY A 57 -3.27 -17.37 15.42
C GLY A 57 -2.80 -17.86 14.04
N CYS A 58 -2.49 -19.14 13.96
CA CYS A 58 -2.74 -19.97 12.79
C CYS A 58 -2.76 -21.43 13.26
N GLY A 59 -3.93 -21.90 13.65
CA GLY A 59 -4.26 -23.33 13.69
C GLY A 59 -4.38 -23.95 12.30
N CYS A 60 -3.61 -23.46 11.32
CA CYS A 60 -3.52 -23.96 9.96
C CYS A 60 -2.24 -24.79 9.81
N GLY A 61 -2.13 -25.80 10.68
CA GLY A 61 -1.22 -26.92 10.58
C GLY A 61 -2.01 -28.17 10.96
N GLY A 62 -2.89 -28.61 10.06
CA GLY A 62 -3.85 -29.68 10.34
C GLY A 62 -4.30 -30.40 9.07
N LYS A 63 -3.34 -31.11 8.45
CA LYS A 63 -3.42 -31.93 7.22
C LYS A 63 -3.58 -31.16 5.90
#